data_AF-A0A3Q9RP21-F1
#
_entry.id   AF-A0A3Q9RP21-F1
#
_cell.length_a   1.000
_cell.length_b   1.000
_cell.length_c   1.000
_cell.angle_alpha   90.00
_cell.angle_beta   90.00
_cell.angle_gamma   90.00
#
_symmetry.space_group_name_H-M   'P 1'
#
loop_
_entity.id
_entity.type
_entity.pdbx_description
1 polymer ?
#
loop_
_entity_poly.entity_id
_entity_poly.type
_entity_poly.pdbx_seq_one_letter_code
_entity_poly.pdbx_strand_id
1 'polypeptide(L)'
;MKLLDLNHSALQIYRTTKGNEGIGFTDAKRKLTRNVQLAIKLKETNSIITYKYGNLLIKVNKKRNRIVWIHNWKGYRDSEGWEENEFMKYILNEDLRIKTS
;
A
#
# COMPACT_ATOMS: atom_id res chain seq x y z
N MET A 1 -10.44 3.81 -11.91
CA MET A 1 -9.55 2.67 -11.54
C MET A 1 -10.20 1.82 -10.45
N LYS A 2 -10.02 0.49 -10.44
CA LYS A 2 -10.64 -0.39 -9.42
C LYS A 2 -9.82 -0.42 -8.14
N LEU A 3 -10.43 -0.10 -6.99
CA LEU A 3 -9.78 -0.17 -5.68
C LEU A 3 -9.51 -1.61 -5.26
N LEU A 4 -8.36 -1.84 -4.62
CA LEU A 4 -8.14 -3.08 -3.87
C LEU A 4 -9.06 -3.10 -2.65
N ASP A 5 -9.63 -4.26 -2.37
CA ASP A 5 -10.30 -4.47 -1.09
C ASP A 5 -9.27 -4.56 0.05
N LEU A 6 -9.71 -4.34 1.31
CA LEU A 6 -8.82 -4.30 2.46
C LEU A 6 -9.31 -5.24 3.56
N ASN A 7 -8.41 -6.06 4.09
CA ASN A 7 -8.66 -6.81 5.31
C ASN A 7 -8.65 -5.85 6.52
N HIS A 8 -9.62 -6.00 7.43
CA HIS A 8 -9.68 -5.23 8.69
C HIS A 8 -8.39 -5.35 9.51
N SER A 9 -7.80 -6.53 9.61
CA SER A 9 -6.54 -6.72 10.35
C SER A 9 -5.39 -5.95 9.69
N ALA A 10 -5.35 -5.91 8.35
CA ALA A 10 -4.36 -5.12 7.62
C ALA A 10 -4.56 -3.62 7.83
N LEU A 11 -5.82 -3.14 7.89
CA LEU A 11 -6.12 -1.75 8.25
C LEU A 11 -5.58 -1.38 9.63
N GLN A 12 -5.73 -2.25 10.63
CA GLN A 12 -5.25 -1.94 11.99
C GLN A 12 -3.74 -1.74 12.01
N ILE A 13 -2.98 -2.59 11.32
CA ILE A 13 -1.53 -2.40 11.19
C ILE A 13 -1.22 -1.10 10.42
N TYR A 14 -1.94 -0.81 9.35
CA TYR A 14 -1.73 0.41 8.57
C TYR A 14 -1.95 1.69 9.39
N ARG A 15 -2.91 1.69 10.32
CA ARG A 15 -3.16 2.81 11.24
C ARG A 15 -2.02 3.09 12.23
N THR A 16 -1.17 2.11 12.50
CA THR A 16 0.03 2.29 13.34
C THR A 16 1.22 2.89 12.59
N THR A 17 1.07 3.14 11.28
CA THR A 17 2.09 3.80 10.46
C THR A 17 1.95 5.30 10.57
N LYS A 18 3.09 6.01 10.68
CA LYS A 18 3.14 7.47 10.85
C LYS A 18 2.33 8.16 9.76
N GLY A 19 1.42 9.06 10.15
CA GLY A 19 0.58 9.85 9.24
C GLY A 19 -0.67 9.12 8.74
N ASN A 20 -0.98 7.96 9.31
CA ASN A 20 -2.19 7.19 9.02
C ASN A 20 -2.99 6.84 10.29
N GLU A 21 -2.66 7.46 11.42
CA GLU A 21 -3.40 7.34 12.67
C GLU A 21 -4.86 7.75 12.45
N GLY A 22 -5.81 6.90 12.86
CA GLY A 22 -7.23 7.19 12.72
C GLY A 22 -7.79 7.15 11.29
N ILE A 23 -7.01 6.82 10.26
CA ILE A 23 -7.49 6.82 8.87
C ILE A 23 -8.73 5.95 8.69
N GLY A 24 -9.72 6.47 7.93
CA GLY A 24 -10.94 5.75 7.58
C GLY A 24 -10.68 4.56 6.65
N PHE A 25 -11.57 3.58 6.64
CA PHE A 25 -11.43 2.36 5.83
C PHE A 25 -11.35 2.68 4.31
N THR A 26 -12.19 3.60 3.85
CA THR A 26 -12.23 4.02 2.44
C THR A 26 -10.95 4.75 2.01
N ASP A 27 -10.45 5.66 2.84
CA ASP A 27 -9.23 6.42 2.54
C ASP A 27 -8.00 5.51 2.60
N ALA A 28 -7.96 4.56 3.54
CA ALA A 28 -6.94 3.54 3.59
C ALA A 28 -6.93 2.67 2.33
N LYS A 29 -8.10 2.25 1.83
CA LYS A 29 -8.20 1.51 0.55
C LYS A 29 -7.60 2.29 -0.61
N ARG A 30 -7.88 3.59 -0.71
CA ARG A 30 -7.33 4.46 -1.76
C ARG A 30 -5.81 4.59 -1.63
N LYS A 31 -5.31 5.02 -0.47
CA LYS A 31 -3.87 5.19 -0.23
C LYS A 31 -3.09 3.88 -0.44
N LEU A 32 -3.60 2.76 0.06
CA LEU A 32 -2.93 1.47 -0.11
C LEU A 32 -3.00 0.95 -1.55
N THR A 33 -4.09 1.20 -2.28
CA THR A 33 -4.16 0.88 -3.71
C THR A 33 -3.08 1.65 -4.48
N ARG A 34 -2.95 2.96 -4.23
CA ARG A 34 -1.87 3.78 -4.79
C ARG A 34 -0.50 3.22 -4.43
N ASN A 35 -0.26 2.93 -3.14
CA ASN A 35 1.03 2.43 -2.67
C ASN A 35 1.41 1.13 -3.38
N VAL A 36 0.46 0.21 -3.60
CA VAL A 36 0.72 -1.04 -4.35
C VAL A 36 1.10 -0.76 -5.81
N GLN A 37 0.54 0.27 -6.44
CA GLN A 37 0.85 0.62 -7.82
C GLN A 37 2.22 1.28 -7.99
N LEU A 38 2.66 2.02 -6.98
CA LEU A 38 3.99 2.62 -6.91
C LEU A 38 5.03 1.69 -6.27
N ALA A 39 4.62 0.50 -5.84
CA ALA A 39 5.49 -0.43 -5.15
C ALA A 39 6.32 -1.25 -6.12
N ILE A 40 7.47 -1.72 -5.63
CA ILE A 40 8.21 -2.78 -6.30
C ILE A 40 7.59 -4.12 -5.93
N LYS A 41 7.32 -4.94 -6.95
CA LYS A 41 6.93 -6.33 -6.76
C LYS A 41 8.16 -7.14 -6.36
N LEU A 42 8.15 -7.71 -5.15
CA LEU A 42 9.26 -8.52 -4.64
C LEU A 42 9.12 -9.99 -5.02
N LYS A 43 7.96 -10.58 -4.73
CA LYS A 43 7.72 -12.01 -4.90
C LYS A 43 6.26 -12.28 -5.23
N GLU A 44 6.03 -13.28 -6.07
CA GLU A 44 4.71 -13.85 -6.29
C GLU A 44 4.73 -15.34 -5.93
N THR A 45 3.72 -15.80 -5.21
CA THR A 45 3.55 -17.22 -4.87
C THR A 45 2.07 -17.54 -4.87
N ASN A 46 1.67 -18.50 -5.70
CA ASN A 46 0.27 -18.87 -5.93
C ASN A 46 -0.59 -17.65 -6.30
N SER A 47 -1.51 -17.27 -5.42
CA SER A 47 -2.40 -16.12 -5.57
C SER A 47 -1.96 -14.89 -4.76
N ILE A 48 -0.79 -14.92 -4.11
CA ILE A 48 -0.29 -13.83 -3.28
C ILE A 48 0.87 -13.14 -3.97
N ILE A 49 0.78 -11.82 -4.10
CA ILE A 49 1.89 -10.97 -4.54
C ILE A 49 2.35 -10.13 -3.35
N THR A 50 3.66 -10.08 -3.12
CA THR A 50 4.30 -9.25 -2.10
C THR A 50 4.93 -8.04 -2.76
N TYR A 51 4.58 -6.87 -2.25
CA TYR A 51 5.01 -5.56 -2.72
C TYR A 51 5.78 -4.82 -1.64
N LYS A 52 6.74 -3.99 -2.03
CA LYS A 52 7.48 -3.05 -1.17
C LYS A 52 7.20 -1.61 -1.59
N TYR A 53 6.73 -0.79 -0.65
CA TYR A 53 6.54 0.65 -0.82
C TYR A 53 7.12 1.37 0.40
N GLY A 54 8.29 2.00 0.24
CA GLY A 54 9.09 2.51 1.36
C GLY A 54 9.32 1.41 2.41
N ASN A 55 8.94 1.68 3.66
CA ASN A 55 9.03 0.73 4.78
C ASN A 55 7.87 -0.27 4.85
N LEU A 56 6.91 -0.23 3.92
CA LEU A 56 5.75 -1.12 3.94
C LEU A 56 5.98 -2.35 3.07
N LEU A 57 5.79 -3.52 3.67
CA LEU A 57 5.54 -4.76 2.96
C LEU A 57 4.04 -5.02 2.88
N ILE A 58 3.53 -5.19 1.67
CA ILE A 58 2.09 -5.34 1.40
C ILE A 58 1.89 -6.67 0.66
N LYS A 59 1.01 -7.53 1.18
CA LYS A 59 0.59 -8.77 0.49
C LYS A 59 -0.81 -8.60 -0.08
N VAL A 60 -0.92 -8.83 -1.38
CA VAL A 60 -2.18 -8.75 -2.13
C VAL A 60 -2.57 -10.14 -2.61
N ASN A 61 -3.82 -10.54 -2.32
CA ASN A 61 -4.43 -11.70 -2.93
C ASN A 61 -5.03 -11.32 -4.29
N LYS A 62 -4.39 -11.76 -5.37
CA LYS A 62 -4.78 -11.42 -6.75
C LYS A 62 -6.15 -11.97 -7.14
N LYS A 63 -6.50 -13.18 -6.66
CA LYS A 63 -7.80 -13.81 -6.95
C LYS A 63 -8.96 -13.05 -6.32
N ARG A 64 -8.74 -12.42 -5.15
CA ARG A 64 -9.75 -11.65 -4.41
C ARG A 64 -9.61 -10.14 -4.59
N ASN A 65 -8.63 -9.68 -5.35
CA ASN A 65 -8.27 -8.26 -5.50
C ASN A 65 -8.20 -7.54 -4.13
N ARG A 66 -7.55 -8.16 -3.13
CA ARG A 66 -7.63 -7.77 -1.72
C ARG A 66 -6.26 -7.72 -1.05
N ILE A 67 -5.99 -6.64 -0.32
CA ILE A 67 -4.85 -6.54 0.59
C ILE A 67 -5.16 -7.38 1.83
N VAL A 68 -4.35 -8.42 2.03
CA VAL A 68 -4.58 -9.41 3.09
C VAL A 68 -3.67 -9.23 4.28
N TRP A 69 -2.53 -8.55 4.10
CA TRP A 69 -1.54 -8.35 5.15
C TRP A 69 -0.64 -7.16 4.84
N ILE A 70 -0.26 -6.43 5.89
CA ILE A 70 0.65 -5.30 5.86
C ILE A 70 1.64 -5.47 7.01
N HIS A 71 2.88 -5.10 6.78
CA HIS A 71 3.89 -4.96 7.81
C HIS A 71 4.70 -3.70 7.60
N ASN A 72 4.90 -2.96 8.67
CA ASN A 72 5.76 -1.78 8.70
C ASN A 72 7.14 -2.19 9.20
N TRP A 73 8.08 -2.35 8.27
CA TRP A 73 9.44 -2.76 8.59
C TRP A 73 10.24 -1.54 9.06
N LYS A 74 10.10 -1.20 10.34
CA LYS A 74 10.87 -0.13 10.97
C LYS A 74 12.37 -0.50 10.94
N GLY A 75 13.19 0.35 10.33
CA GLY A 75 14.66 0.22 10.34
C GLY A 75 15.29 -0.43 9.12
N TYR A 76 14.50 -0.90 8.14
CA TYR A 76 15.05 -1.35 6.86
C TYR A 76 15.28 -0.16 5.93
N ARG A 77 16.45 0.49 6.07
CA ARG A 77 16.88 1.55 5.16
C ARG A 77 17.34 0.94 3.83
N ASP A 78 16.63 1.28 2.75
CA ASP A 78 17.13 1.43 1.38
C ASP A 78 18.05 0.35 0.76
N SER A 79 18.00 -0.90 1.21
CA SER A 79 18.90 -1.91 0.63
C SER A 79 18.31 -2.62 -0.60
N GLU A 80 17.63 -1.91 -1.50
CA GLU A 80 17.49 -2.23 -2.95
C GLU A 80 16.25 -1.53 -3.57
N GLY A 81 16.52 -0.52 -4.40
CA GLY A 81 15.78 -0.20 -5.62
C GLY A 81 14.47 0.58 -5.55
N TRP A 82 13.89 0.85 -4.37
CA TRP A 82 12.64 1.63 -4.29
C TRP A 82 12.93 3.13 -4.19
N GLU A 83 12.55 3.86 -5.23
CA GLU A 83 12.52 5.32 -5.24
C GLU A 83 11.08 5.80 -5.41
N GLU A 84 10.70 6.83 -4.64
CA GLU A 84 9.37 7.39 -4.72
C GLU A 84 9.23 8.24 -6.00
N ASN A 85 8.31 7.85 -6.89
CA ASN A 85 7.96 8.64 -8.06
C ASN A 85 6.86 9.66 -7.71
N GLU A 86 7.27 10.87 -7.34
CA GLU A 86 6.37 11.95 -6.91
C GLU A 86 5.36 12.36 -8.00
N PHE A 87 5.76 12.37 -9.27
CA PHE A 87 4.86 12.71 -10.37
C PHE A 87 3.72 11.67 -10.52
N MET A 88 4.07 10.39 -10.52
CA MET A 88 3.07 9.31 -10.57
C MET A 88 2.20 9.29 -9.31
N LYS A 89 2.77 9.58 -8.15
CA LYS A 89 2.02 9.71 -6.90
C LYS A 89 1.00 10.82 -6.95
N TYR A 90 1.33 11.98 -7.52
CA TYR A 90 0.40 13.08 -7.76
C TYR A 90 -0.77 12.64 -8.65
N ILE A 91 -0.49 12.06 -9.82
CA ILE A 91 -1.53 11.56 -10.74
C ILE A 91 -2.47 10.58 -10.03
N LEU A 92 -1.90 9.61 -9.33
CA LEU A 92 -2.70 8.60 -8.65
C LEU A 92 -3.50 9.16 -7.46
N ASN A 93 -3.03 10.23 -6.80
CA ASN A 93 -3.81 10.90 -5.76
C ASN A 93 -5.08 11.53 -6.36
N GLU A 94 -4.97 12.20 -7.50
CA GLU A 94 -6.11 12.77 -8.22
C GLU A 94 -7.08 11.67 -8.67
N ASP A 95 -6.57 10.64 -9.35
CA ASP A 95 -7.38 9.53 -9.87
C ASP A 95 -8.14 8.77 -8.78
N LEU A 96 -7.51 8.61 -7.61
CA LEU A 96 -8.07 7.89 -6.47
C LEU A 96 -8.81 8.80 -5.49
N ARG A 97 -8.85 10.12 -5.75
CA ARG A 97 -9.46 11.14 -4.87
C ARG A 97 -8.90 11.06 -3.45
N ILE A 98 -7.57 10.99 -3.33
CA ILE A 98 -6.86 11.00 -2.05
C ILE A 98 -6.64 12.45 -1.66
N LYS A 99 -7.19 12.87 -0.51
CA LYS A 99 -6.92 14.21 0.02
C LYS A 99 -5.46 14.27 0.49
N THR A 100 -4.67 15.14 -0.13
CA THR A 100 -3.36 15.56 0.37
C THR A 100 -3.59 16.74 1.29
N SER A 101 -3.31 16.55 2.58
CA SER A 101 -3.21 17.63 3.57
C SER A 101 -1.89 18.36 3.43
#